data_AF-A0A930RAF8-F1
#
_entry.id   AF-A0A930RAF8-F1
#
_cell.length_a   1.000
_cell.length_b   1.000
_cell.length_c   1.000
_cell.angle_alpha   90.00
_cell.angle_beta   90.00
_cell.angle_gamma   90.00
#
_symmetry.space_group_name_H-M   'P 1'
#
loop_
_entity.id
_entity.type
_entity.pdbx_description
1 polymer ?
#
loop_
_entity_poly.entity_id
_entity_poly.type
_entity_poly.pdbx_seq_one_letter_code
_entity_poly.pdbx_strand_id
1 'polypeptide(L)'
;MTKKYVNENNLQTAMTEYQDNMVVGREVYDQYKKEVGTVTRVYDNTSGDGEQVYAVVKDPSTPRDQVKEVTVLFRGSTGPDKLLSNPADVWNDWAENDARLALRTWAQDHPNFTKDQDHSTGQLKASSRALKEIMEKYPHAKINIYGHSLGSMDAQYAMANLSPEEIQRIQKAYIYNGPNIYGLLNHQQKVTIDLIKGRIHNYADPKDFISMVGRDLSKGSIDSVGMVYYADTKKQGMTDQHMTYGYQLDKNGKIKTLSSASTTAVNVTLAQMEQYKKLKEHLSSSGYNKNEKLFLDSEQATIISSGLSRVAHEGTEELKRLKANARQKAEEIYKSRRKVPFGFILSPSELEAAYAEGGLTYATTVGAIDEMFEPVVAKASQIEGDFTKLEKQIKSGIQAKLDRDRKLAGDFNQWTNMR
;
A
#
# COMPACT_ATOMS: atom_id res chain seq x y z
N MET A 1 26.91 17.04 5.31
CA MET A 1 25.50 17.33 4.93
C MET A 1 24.63 16.24 5.53
N THR A 2 23.60 16.61 6.29
CA THR A 2 22.62 15.65 6.81
C THR A 2 21.88 14.98 5.64
N LYS A 3 21.72 13.66 5.69
CA LYS A 3 21.04 12.89 4.64
C LYS A 3 19.58 13.33 4.55
N LYS A 4 19.08 13.61 3.34
CA LYS A 4 17.68 14.00 3.10
C LYS A 4 16.86 12.84 2.56
N TYR A 5 15.59 12.76 2.94
CA TYR A 5 14.64 11.83 2.34
C TYR A 5 14.31 12.27 0.90
N VAL A 6 13.81 11.34 0.08
CA VAL A 6 13.36 11.67 -1.28
C VAL A 6 12.24 12.72 -1.23
N ASN A 7 12.28 13.66 -2.18
CA ASN A 7 11.33 14.77 -2.24
C ASN A 7 9.96 14.34 -2.83
N GLU A 8 9.27 13.43 -2.14
CA GLU A 8 7.86 13.11 -2.38
C GLU A 8 7.02 13.73 -1.27
N ASN A 9 5.97 14.46 -1.63
CA ASN A 9 5.22 15.33 -0.73
C ASN A 9 4.67 14.60 0.51
N ASN A 10 4.12 13.40 0.35
CA ASN A 10 3.50 12.68 1.46
C ASN A 10 4.55 12.06 2.39
N LEU A 11 5.64 11.53 1.84
CA LEU A 11 6.77 11.05 2.63
C LEU A 11 7.42 12.20 3.40
N GLN A 12 7.65 13.33 2.75
CA GLN A 12 8.17 14.53 3.41
C GLN A 12 7.29 14.97 4.57
N THR A 13 5.95 14.94 4.39
CA THR A 13 4.99 15.24 5.46
C THR A 13 5.09 14.23 6.60
N ALA A 14 5.11 12.92 6.31
CA ALA A 14 5.23 11.88 7.34
C ALA A 14 6.50 12.06 8.17
N MET A 15 7.64 12.27 7.51
CA MET A 15 8.93 12.37 8.20
C MET A 15 9.10 13.66 9.03
N THR A 16 8.15 14.60 8.99
CA THR A 16 8.14 15.74 9.92
C THR A 16 7.82 15.32 11.36
N GLU A 17 7.28 14.12 11.58
CA GLU A 17 7.02 13.57 12.92
C GLU A 17 8.28 13.52 13.81
N TYR A 18 9.48 13.43 13.21
CA TYR A 18 10.77 13.37 13.93
C TYR A 18 11.36 14.74 14.26
N GLN A 19 10.67 15.85 13.98
CA GLN A 19 11.20 17.18 14.31
C GLN A 19 11.23 17.41 15.82
N ASP A 20 12.31 18.01 16.31
CA ASP A 20 12.53 18.23 17.74
C ASP A 20 11.56 19.26 18.35
N ASN A 21 10.88 20.05 17.52
CA ASN A 21 10.04 21.18 17.91
C ASN A 21 8.53 20.97 17.68
N MET A 22 8.05 19.72 17.74
CA MET A 22 6.64 19.35 17.63
C MET A 22 5.82 19.77 18.87
N VAL A 23 5.71 21.09 19.10
CA VAL A 23 4.99 21.69 20.23
C VAL A 23 3.88 22.62 19.73
N VAL A 24 2.81 22.78 20.52
CA VAL A 24 1.65 23.60 20.16
C VAL A 24 2.06 25.03 19.80
N GLY A 25 1.52 25.54 18.68
CA GLY A 25 1.77 26.88 18.15
C GLY A 25 2.98 26.97 17.21
N ARG A 26 3.73 25.88 16.98
CA ARG A 26 4.85 25.86 16.03
C ARG A 26 4.42 25.50 14.63
N GLU A 27 4.96 26.24 13.67
CA GLU A 27 4.90 25.90 12.25
C GLU A 27 5.83 24.71 11.96
N VAL A 28 5.33 23.80 11.13
CA VAL A 28 5.99 22.57 10.69
C VAL A 28 6.32 22.71 9.22
N TYR A 29 7.59 22.50 8.87
CA TYR A 29 8.09 22.55 7.50
C TYR A 29 8.82 21.26 7.16
N ASP A 30 8.71 20.76 5.93
CA ASP A 30 9.52 19.61 5.51
C ASP A 30 11.02 19.96 5.30
N GLN A 31 11.85 18.97 4.97
CA GLN A 31 13.30 19.15 4.75
C GLN A 31 13.65 20.03 3.52
N TYR A 32 12.63 20.40 2.75
CA TYR A 32 12.69 21.25 1.56
C TYR A 32 11.98 22.59 1.77
N LYS A 33 11.66 22.94 3.03
CA LYS A 33 11.02 24.20 3.45
C LYS A 33 9.60 24.39 2.94
N LYS A 34 8.89 23.29 2.62
CA LYS A 34 7.46 23.34 2.33
C LYS A 34 6.68 23.29 3.63
N GLU A 35 5.75 24.23 3.78
CA GLU A 35 4.89 24.30 4.96
C GLU A 35 3.91 23.13 4.99
N VAL A 36 3.82 22.46 6.15
CA VAL A 36 2.79 21.45 6.47
C VAL A 36 1.62 22.11 7.21
N GLY A 37 1.92 23.02 8.13
CA GLY A 37 0.94 23.82 8.89
C GLY A 37 1.44 24.10 10.31
N THR A 38 0.53 24.41 11.24
CA THR A 38 0.84 24.69 12.65
C THR A 38 0.34 23.58 13.56
N VAL A 39 1.19 23.13 14.50
CA VAL A 39 0.82 22.17 15.55
C VAL A 39 -0.21 22.78 16.49
N THR A 40 -1.30 22.06 16.75
CA THR A 40 -2.41 22.51 17.59
C THR A 40 -2.72 21.57 18.74
N ARG A 41 -2.31 20.30 18.63
CA ARG A 41 -2.38 19.29 19.69
C ARG A 41 -1.14 18.43 19.65
N VAL A 42 -0.72 18.03 20.85
CA VAL A 42 0.40 17.15 21.11
C VAL A 42 -0.08 16.16 22.15
N TYR A 43 0.02 14.89 21.81
CA TYR A 43 -0.14 13.75 22.70
C TYR A 43 1.23 13.09 22.74
N ASP A 44 2.02 13.35 23.77
CA ASP A 44 3.35 12.78 23.95
C ASP A 44 3.40 12.12 25.32
N ASN A 45 3.21 10.81 25.33
CA ASN A 45 3.10 9.96 26.52
C ASN A 45 2.11 10.51 27.58
N THR A 46 1.01 11.11 27.13
CA THR A 46 0.01 11.72 28.01
C THR A 46 -0.79 10.69 28.79
N SER A 47 -0.93 9.46 28.29
CA SER A 47 -1.58 8.36 29.03
C SER A 47 -0.61 7.46 29.78
N GLY A 48 0.71 7.71 29.70
CA GLY A 48 1.73 6.81 30.25
C GLY A 48 2.00 5.57 29.41
N ASP A 49 1.41 5.48 28.21
CA ASP A 49 1.51 4.34 27.29
C ASP A 49 2.47 4.59 26.10
N GLY A 50 3.16 5.72 26.07
CA GLY A 50 4.19 6.04 25.06
C GLY A 50 3.66 6.57 23.72
N GLU A 51 2.38 6.97 23.62
CA GLU A 51 1.81 7.51 22.38
C GLU A 51 2.44 8.85 21.98
N GLN A 52 2.67 9.03 20.68
CA GLN A 52 3.23 10.26 20.14
C GLN A 52 2.44 10.69 18.91
N VAL A 53 1.41 11.51 19.12
CA VAL A 53 0.45 11.93 18.09
C VAL A 53 0.32 13.45 18.05
N TYR A 54 0.39 14.03 16.86
CA TYR A 54 0.34 15.48 16.65
C TYR A 54 -0.79 15.86 15.68
N ALA A 55 -1.56 16.90 16.01
CA ALA A 55 -2.53 17.49 15.09
C ALA A 55 -2.00 18.80 14.52
N VAL A 56 -1.95 18.89 13.20
CA VAL A 56 -1.44 20.03 12.43
C VAL A 56 -2.56 20.58 11.55
N VAL A 57 -2.76 21.90 11.57
CA VAL A 57 -3.76 22.59 10.72
C VAL A 57 -3.09 23.71 9.96
N LYS A 58 -3.62 24.08 8.78
CA LYS A 58 -3.04 25.17 7.98
C LYS A 58 -3.15 26.53 8.66
N ASP A 59 -4.31 26.83 9.23
CA ASP A 59 -4.56 28.08 9.94
C ASP A 59 -5.03 27.79 11.37
N PRO A 60 -4.18 28.02 12.39
CA PRO A 60 -4.52 27.76 13.78
C PRO A 60 -5.53 28.77 14.35
N SER A 61 -5.78 29.89 13.66
CA SER A 61 -6.74 30.93 14.08
C SER A 61 -8.18 30.62 13.67
N THR A 62 -8.37 29.74 12.68
CA THR A 62 -9.70 29.27 12.26
C THR A 62 -10.41 28.57 13.43
N PRO A 63 -11.70 28.92 13.72
CA PRO A 63 -12.50 28.22 14.72
C PRO A 63 -12.54 26.70 14.46
N ARG A 64 -12.46 25.89 15.52
CA ARG A 64 -12.21 24.45 15.41
C ARG A 64 -13.27 23.70 14.61
N ASP A 65 -14.52 24.13 14.69
CA ASP A 65 -15.66 23.64 13.93
C ASP A 65 -15.62 24.05 12.44
N GLN A 66 -14.89 25.11 12.08
CA GLN A 66 -14.73 25.59 10.71
C GLN A 66 -13.48 25.06 10.00
N VAL A 67 -12.60 24.36 10.72
CA VAL A 67 -11.41 23.73 10.15
C VAL A 67 -11.84 22.66 9.14
N LYS A 68 -11.36 22.79 7.90
CA LYS A 68 -11.72 21.87 6.80
C LYS A 68 -10.88 20.60 6.76
N GLU A 69 -9.59 20.71 7.10
CA GLU A 69 -8.63 19.61 7.03
C GLU A 69 -7.71 19.64 8.26
N VAL A 70 -7.45 18.46 8.83
CA VAL A 70 -6.46 18.25 9.90
C VAL A 70 -5.47 17.19 9.42
N THR A 71 -4.19 17.48 9.55
CA THR A 71 -3.11 16.52 9.34
C THR A 71 -2.74 15.92 10.69
N VAL A 72 -2.80 14.60 10.81
CA VAL A 72 -2.45 13.86 12.03
C VAL A 72 -1.16 13.07 11.76
N LEU A 73 -0.14 13.32 12.57
CA LEU A 73 1.17 12.67 12.49
C LEU A 73 1.32 11.71 13.68
N PHE A 74 1.55 10.43 13.40
CA PHE A 74 1.87 9.42 14.40
C PHE A 74 3.37 9.13 14.36
N ARG A 75 4.09 9.50 15.41
CA ARG A 75 5.55 9.37 15.45
C ARG A 75 5.98 7.93 15.72
N GLY A 76 6.96 7.45 14.95
CA GLY A 76 7.68 6.23 15.28
C GLY A 76 8.64 6.39 16.46
N SER A 77 9.24 5.28 16.90
CA SER A 77 10.11 5.24 18.08
C SER A 77 11.27 6.25 18.00
N THR A 78 11.60 6.88 19.12
CA THR A 78 12.77 7.76 19.25
C THR A 78 14.05 6.91 19.26
N GLY A 79 14.99 7.18 18.36
CA GLY A 79 16.29 6.50 18.29
C GLY A 79 16.42 5.27 17.37
N PRO A 80 15.85 5.25 16.14
CA PRO A 80 16.05 4.13 15.20
C PRO A 80 17.53 3.93 14.83
N ASP A 81 18.34 4.98 14.91
CA ASP A 81 19.80 4.97 14.71
C ASP A 81 20.58 4.19 15.78
N LYS A 82 20.06 4.15 17.02
CA LYS A 82 20.63 3.33 18.11
C LYS A 82 20.15 1.89 18.10
N LEU A 83 19.10 1.60 17.32
CA LEU A 83 18.34 0.35 17.35
C LEU A 83 18.79 -0.69 16.30
N LEU A 84 19.59 -0.29 15.30
CA LEU A 84 19.70 -0.99 14.01
C LEU A 84 21.13 -1.46 13.67
N SER A 85 21.83 -2.11 14.61
CA SER A 85 23.16 -2.72 14.40
C SER A 85 23.12 -4.00 13.56
N ASN A 86 22.15 -4.89 13.80
CA ASN A 86 21.93 -6.17 13.10
C ASN A 86 20.46 -6.65 13.25
N PRO A 87 19.91 -7.50 12.35
CA PRO A 87 18.48 -7.84 12.36
C PRO A 87 17.99 -8.52 13.65
N ALA A 88 18.87 -9.27 14.32
CA ALA A 88 18.58 -9.92 15.59
C ALA A 88 18.55 -8.94 16.78
N ASP A 89 19.40 -7.91 16.76
CA ASP A 89 19.45 -6.89 17.82
C ASP A 89 18.25 -5.96 17.72
N VAL A 90 17.86 -5.58 16.49
CA VAL A 90 16.63 -4.81 16.19
C VAL A 90 15.38 -5.46 16.76
N TRP A 91 15.27 -6.78 16.58
CA TRP A 91 14.16 -7.57 17.08
C TRP A 91 14.09 -7.53 18.62
N ASN A 92 15.25 -7.51 19.26
CA ASN A 92 15.36 -7.47 20.71
C ASN A 92 15.18 -6.06 21.28
N ASP A 93 15.64 -5.01 20.61
CA ASP A 93 15.79 -3.68 21.22
C ASP A 93 14.63 -2.71 20.99
N TRP A 94 13.62 -3.08 20.19
CA TRP A 94 12.45 -2.25 19.87
C TRP A 94 11.61 -1.87 21.12
N ALA A 95 12.05 -0.83 21.85
CA ALA A 95 11.48 -0.33 23.11
C ALA A 95 10.22 0.53 22.86
N GLU A 96 9.19 0.55 23.73
CA GLU A 96 9.30 0.42 25.21
C GLU A 96 8.65 -0.77 25.93
N ASN A 97 7.78 -1.62 25.36
CA ASN A 97 7.63 -3.02 25.86
C ASN A 97 6.65 -3.91 25.05
N ASP A 98 5.70 -3.34 24.29
CA ASP A 98 4.58 -4.12 23.72
C ASP A 98 4.50 -4.23 22.18
N ALA A 99 5.19 -3.39 21.40
CA ALA A 99 5.44 -3.71 19.98
C ALA A 99 6.07 -5.13 19.83
N ARG A 100 6.77 -5.51 20.91
CA ARG A 100 7.42 -6.78 21.25
C ARG A 100 6.49 -7.99 21.46
N LEU A 101 5.25 -7.86 21.92
CA LEU A 101 4.32 -9.00 22.04
C LEU A 101 3.57 -9.27 20.72
N ALA A 102 3.38 -8.22 19.90
CA ALA A 102 2.56 -8.24 18.71
C ALA A 102 3.25 -8.73 17.43
N LEU A 103 4.58 -8.82 17.41
CA LEU A 103 5.24 -9.73 16.46
C LEU A 103 5.31 -11.17 16.96
N ARG A 104 5.34 -11.33 18.28
CA ARG A 104 5.65 -12.59 18.98
C ARG A 104 4.66 -13.72 18.66
N THR A 105 3.48 -13.38 18.17
CA THR A 105 2.44 -14.33 17.73
C THR A 105 2.25 -14.34 16.20
N TRP A 106 2.93 -13.46 15.45
CA TRP A 106 2.75 -13.32 14.00
C TRP A 106 3.30 -14.53 13.19
N ALA A 107 4.18 -15.38 13.74
CA ALA A 107 4.85 -16.47 13.00
C ALA A 107 4.32 -17.91 13.23
N GLN A 108 3.17 -18.11 13.91
CA GLN A 108 2.52 -19.39 14.30
C GLN A 108 2.85 -19.97 15.70
N ASP A 109 1.84 -20.71 16.20
CA ASP A 109 1.73 -21.63 17.34
C ASP A 109 1.67 -21.09 18.77
N HIS A 110 0.50 -20.58 19.19
CA HIS A 110 0.05 -20.70 20.58
C HIS A 110 -1.39 -21.29 20.65
N PRO A 111 -1.63 -22.35 21.46
CA PRO A 111 -2.90 -23.09 21.50
C PRO A 111 -4.09 -22.38 22.18
N ASN A 112 -3.91 -21.15 22.70
CA ASN A 112 -4.95 -20.39 23.41
C ASN A 112 -5.36 -19.09 22.70
N PHE A 113 -5.04 -18.93 21.41
CA PHE A 113 -5.40 -17.73 20.64
C PHE A 113 -6.85 -17.81 20.14
N THR A 114 -7.77 -17.10 20.79
CA THR A 114 -9.15 -16.96 20.30
C THR A 114 -9.22 -15.85 19.26
N LYS A 115 -9.67 -16.15 18.03
CA LYS A 115 -9.69 -15.23 16.88
C LYS A 115 -10.48 -13.92 17.05
N ASP A 116 -11.27 -13.79 18.13
CA ASP A 116 -12.26 -12.71 18.31
C ASP A 116 -11.91 -11.69 19.42
N GLN A 117 -10.68 -11.68 19.97
CA GLN A 117 -10.27 -10.72 21.01
C GLN A 117 -9.27 -9.67 20.50
N ASP A 118 -9.38 -8.43 21.02
CA ASP A 118 -8.47 -7.33 20.71
C ASP A 118 -7.19 -7.42 21.57
N HIS A 119 -6.07 -7.77 20.93
CA HIS A 119 -4.76 -7.99 21.55
C HIS A 119 -3.79 -6.80 21.40
N SER A 120 -4.31 -5.59 21.18
CA SER A 120 -3.50 -4.38 21.03
C SER A 120 -2.88 -3.86 22.32
N THR A 121 -1.75 -3.17 22.14
CA THR A 121 -0.91 -2.61 23.21
C THR A 121 -1.54 -1.36 23.83
N GLY A 122 -1.03 -0.95 25.01
CA GLY A 122 -1.40 0.34 25.62
C GLY A 122 -1.19 1.51 24.65
N GLN A 123 -0.02 1.54 23.97
CA GLN A 123 0.34 2.58 23.01
C GLN A 123 -0.61 2.66 21.82
N LEU A 124 -0.95 1.51 21.22
CA LEU A 124 -1.91 1.45 20.10
C LEU A 124 -3.27 2.01 20.54
N LYS A 125 -3.74 1.62 21.73
CA LYS A 125 -5.00 2.13 22.31
C LYS A 125 -4.93 3.62 22.62
N ALA A 126 -3.81 4.11 23.15
CA ALA A 126 -3.58 5.51 23.45
C ALA A 126 -3.55 6.36 22.17
N SER A 127 -2.83 5.92 21.14
CA SER A 127 -2.83 6.53 19.81
C SER A 127 -4.23 6.53 19.16
N SER A 128 -5.04 5.49 19.37
CA SER A 128 -6.44 5.46 18.95
C SER A 128 -7.31 6.49 19.69
N ARG A 129 -7.14 6.63 21.01
CA ARG A 129 -7.83 7.66 21.80
C ARG A 129 -7.45 9.06 21.33
N ALA A 130 -6.15 9.32 21.14
CA ALA A 130 -5.65 10.60 20.64
C ALA A 130 -6.27 10.97 19.29
N LEU A 131 -6.39 10.02 18.35
CA LEU A 131 -7.05 10.28 17.07
C LEU A 131 -8.52 10.68 17.25
N LYS A 132 -9.27 9.96 18.09
CA LYS A 132 -10.68 10.26 18.36
C LYS A 132 -10.85 11.64 19.00
N GLU A 133 -10.05 11.98 20.00
CA GLU A 133 -10.08 13.30 20.62
C GLU A 133 -9.75 14.42 19.62
N ILE A 134 -8.80 14.20 18.70
CA ILE A 134 -8.53 15.14 17.61
C ILE A 134 -9.78 15.28 16.72
N MET A 135 -10.42 14.17 16.34
CA MET A 135 -11.61 14.19 15.48
C MET A 135 -12.83 14.85 16.14
N GLU A 136 -13.04 14.65 17.44
CA GLU A 136 -14.06 15.34 18.24
C GLU A 136 -13.80 16.84 18.29
N LYS A 137 -12.53 17.22 18.46
CA LYS A 137 -12.13 18.63 18.54
C LYS A 137 -12.33 19.39 17.23
N TYR A 138 -12.22 18.69 16.10
CA TYR A 138 -12.40 19.25 14.77
C TYR A 138 -13.58 18.57 14.07
N PRO A 139 -14.84 18.74 14.53
CA PRO A 139 -15.95 17.84 14.20
C PRO A 139 -16.31 17.78 12.70
N HIS A 140 -15.98 18.82 11.93
CA HIS A 140 -16.30 18.90 10.49
C HIS A 140 -15.08 18.71 9.58
N ALA A 141 -13.89 18.55 10.16
CA ALA A 141 -12.67 18.39 9.37
C ALA A 141 -12.56 17.02 8.74
N LYS A 142 -12.03 17.00 7.51
CA LYS A 142 -11.42 15.82 6.89
C LYS A 142 -10.04 15.57 7.49
N ILE A 143 -9.68 14.30 7.62
CA ILE A 143 -8.49 13.88 8.35
C ILE A 143 -7.48 13.25 7.38
N ASN A 144 -6.26 13.76 7.40
CA ASN A 144 -5.11 13.25 6.64
C ASN A 144 -4.12 12.62 7.61
N ILE A 145 -3.90 11.31 7.51
CA ILE A 145 -3.08 10.56 8.48
C ILE A 145 -1.71 10.24 7.90
N TYR A 146 -0.66 10.43 8.69
CA TYR A 146 0.70 10.05 8.36
C TYR A 146 1.36 9.33 9.51
N GLY A 147 2.26 8.39 9.20
CA GLY A 147 3.09 7.74 10.21
C GLY A 147 4.19 6.89 9.61
N HIS A 148 5.29 6.77 10.32
CA HIS A 148 6.43 5.93 9.94
C HIS A 148 6.78 4.94 11.06
N SER A 149 7.29 3.75 10.69
CA SER A 149 7.74 2.73 11.65
C SER A 149 6.63 2.33 12.64
N LEU A 150 6.85 2.44 13.96
CA LEU A 150 5.83 2.22 14.99
C LEU A 150 4.63 3.16 14.84
N GLY A 151 4.84 4.41 14.45
CA GLY A 151 3.77 5.37 14.18
C GLY A 151 2.85 4.93 13.04
N SER A 152 3.36 4.14 12.09
CA SER A 152 2.53 3.49 11.08
C SER A 152 1.63 2.40 11.69
N MET A 153 2.06 1.65 12.71
CA MET A 153 1.19 0.68 13.40
C MET A 153 0.12 1.38 14.23
N ASP A 154 0.50 2.43 14.96
CA ASP A 154 -0.40 3.28 15.72
C ASP A 154 -1.50 3.85 14.83
N ALA A 155 -1.14 4.40 13.68
CA ALA A 155 -2.07 4.90 12.69
C ALA A 155 -3.02 3.80 12.17
N GLN A 156 -2.49 2.61 11.85
CA GLN A 156 -3.30 1.48 11.39
C GLN A 156 -4.36 1.08 12.44
N TYR A 157 -3.94 0.94 13.70
CA TYR A 157 -4.84 0.53 14.78
C TYR A 157 -5.84 1.64 15.12
N ALA A 158 -5.39 2.90 15.15
CA ALA A 158 -6.24 4.05 15.41
C ALA A 158 -7.37 4.17 14.38
N MET A 159 -7.06 4.01 13.09
CA MET A 159 -8.08 4.00 12.03
C MET A 159 -9.03 2.81 12.16
N ALA A 160 -8.54 1.62 12.52
CA ALA A 160 -9.37 0.42 12.62
C ALA A 160 -10.42 0.49 13.75
N ASN A 161 -10.23 1.38 14.72
CA ASN A 161 -11.11 1.56 15.88
C ASN A 161 -12.10 2.73 15.75
N LEU A 162 -12.15 3.39 14.60
CA LEU A 162 -13.13 4.45 14.33
C LEU A 162 -14.53 3.87 14.06
N SER A 163 -15.57 4.65 14.32
CA SER A 163 -16.94 4.34 13.93
C SER A 163 -17.11 4.42 12.40
N PRO A 164 -18.18 3.83 11.82
CA PRO A 164 -18.51 4.00 10.40
C PRO A 164 -18.70 5.45 9.94
N GLU A 165 -19.09 6.36 10.83
CA GLU A 165 -19.23 7.80 10.57
C GLU A 165 -17.87 8.50 10.64
N GLU A 166 -17.08 8.18 11.66
CA GLU A 166 -15.72 8.71 11.84
C GLU A 166 -14.81 8.30 10.67
N ILE A 167 -14.80 7.02 10.29
CA ILE A 167 -13.91 6.50 9.24
C ILE A 167 -14.14 7.18 7.88
N GLN A 168 -15.37 7.66 7.61
CA GLN A 168 -15.68 8.43 6.39
C GLN A 168 -15.01 9.80 6.33
N ARG A 169 -14.59 10.35 7.48
CA ARG A 169 -13.85 11.61 7.58
C ARG A 169 -12.37 11.43 7.24
N ILE A 170 -11.84 10.21 7.23
CA ILE A 170 -10.49 9.94 6.73
C ILE A 170 -10.45 10.18 5.22
N GLN A 171 -9.73 11.22 4.81
CA GLN A 171 -9.56 11.62 3.41
C GLN A 171 -8.47 10.80 2.74
N LYS A 172 -7.32 10.67 3.41
CA LYS A 172 -6.19 9.85 2.97
C LYS A 172 -5.32 9.47 4.16
N ALA A 173 -4.64 8.34 4.06
CA ALA A 173 -3.57 7.97 4.97
C ALA A 173 -2.32 7.55 4.17
N TYR A 174 -1.15 7.97 4.63
CA TYR A 174 0.16 7.59 4.07
C TYR A 174 1.04 7.08 5.19
N ILE A 175 1.31 5.78 5.18
CA ILE A 175 2.08 5.11 6.21
C ILE A 175 3.28 4.40 5.60
N TYR A 176 4.43 4.48 6.26
CA TYR A 176 5.72 4.09 5.69
C TYR A 176 6.49 3.16 6.62
N ASN A 177 7.02 2.07 6.07
CA ASN A 177 7.94 1.14 6.73
C ASN A 177 7.49 0.62 8.12
N GLY A 178 6.18 0.62 8.39
CA GLY A 178 5.63 0.01 9.59
C GLY A 178 5.19 -1.44 9.37
N PRO A 179 5.26 -2.32 10.38
CA PRO A 179 4.66 -3.66 10.35
C PRO A 179 3.17 -3.64 9.99
N ASN A 180 2.67 -4.71 9.38
CA ASN A 180 1.25 -4.86 9.06
C ASN A 180 0.51 -5.53 10.24
N ILE A 181 -0.45 -4.80 10.81
CA ILE A 181 -1.20 -5.27 11.98
C ILE A 181 -2.51 -5.98 11.63
N TYR A 182 -2.86 -6.14 10.34
CA TYR A 182 -4.16 -6.66 9.92
C TYR A 182 -4.49 -8.02 10.57
N GLY A 183 -3.49 -8.89 10.75
CA GLY A 183 -3.66 -10.18 11.43
C GLY A 183 -4.09 -10.07 12.91
N LEU A 184 -3.78 -8.95 13.57
CA LEU A 184 -4.10 -8.66 14.97
C LEU A 184 -5.50 -8.06 15.15
N LEU A 185 -6.10 -7.56 14.08
CA LEU A 185 -7.40 -6.91 14.14
C LEU A 185 -8.52 -7.96 14.30
N ASN A 186 -9.51 -7.65 15.14
CA ASN A 186 -10.74 -8.44 15.21
C ASN A 186 -11.62 -8.23 13.96
N HIS A 187 -12.70 -9.01 13.83
CA HIS A 187 -13.57 -8.96 12.65
C HIS A 187 -14.14 -7.55 12.40
N GLN A 188 -14.62 -6.86 13.43
CA GLN A 188 -15.20 -5.52 13.29
C GLN A 188 -14.16 -4.49 12.84
N GLN A 189 -12.96 -4.53 13.41
CA GLN A 189 -11.84 -3.67 13.03
C GLN A 189 -11.41 -3.90 11.57
N LYS A 190 -11.39 -5.15 11.12
CA LYS A 190 -11.13 -5.51 9.72
C LYS A 190 -12.21 -4.94 8.79
N VAL A 191 -13.49 -5.12 9.13
CA VAL A 191 -14.60 -4.52 8.37
C VAL A 191 -14.45 -3.00 8.30
N THR A 192 -14.20 -2.33 9.42
CA THR A 192 -14.01 -0.87 9.46
C THR A 192 -12.85 -0.41 8.58
N ILE A 193 -11.67 -1.02 8.71
CA ILE A 193 -10.48 -0.56 7.98
C ILE A 193 -10.58 -0.86 6.48
N ASP A 194 -11.23 -1.95 6.10
CA ASP A 194 -11.42 -2.32 4.69
C ASP A 194 -12.40 -1.37 3.96
N LEU A 195 -13.30 -0.68 4.67
CA LEU A 195 -14.17 0.35 4.08
C LEU A 195 -13.39 1.52 3.46
N ILE A 196 -12.17 1.77 3.92
CA ILE A 196 -11.30 2.84 3.42
C ILE A 196 -9.97 2.31 2.88
N LYS A 197 -9.88 1.02 2.54
CA LYS A 197 -8.64 0.38 2.07
C LYS A 197 -7.97 1.16 0.94
N GLY A 198 -8.76 1.65 -0.03
CA GLY A 198 -8.29 2.46 -1.16
C GLY A 198 -7.82 3.87 -0.82
N ARG A 199 -8.04 4.35 0.41
CA ARG A 199 -7.58 5.67 0.90
C ARG A 199 -6.29 5.56 1.73
N ILE A 200 -5.91 4.35 2.14
CA ILE A 200 -4.72 4.09 2.96
C ILE A 200 -3.60 3.60 2.03
N HIS A 201 -2.54 4.40 1.91
CA HIS A 201 -1.36 4.08 1.12
C HIS A 201 -0.26 3.60 2.04
N ASN A 202 -0.01 2.30 2.03
CA ASN A 202 0.91 1.61 2.92
C ASN A 202 2.19 1.23 2.18
N TYR A 203 3.22 2.07 2.28
CA TYR A 203 4.51 1.82 1.63
C TYR A 203 5.38 0.93 2.51
N ALA A 204 5.79 -0.21 1.96
CA ALA A 204 6.70 -1.15 2.62
C ALA A 204 7.92 -1.38 1.73
N ASP A 205 9.11 -1.40 2.31
CA ASP A 205 10.34 -1.68 1.60
C ASP A 205 10.75 -3.14 1.82
N PRO A 206 10.73 -4.00 0.78
CA PRO A 206 11.10 -5.41 0.96
C PRO A 206 12.54 -5.66 1.44
N LYS A 207 13.40 -4.63 1.42
CA LYS A 207 14.75 -4.68 1.98
C LYS A 207 14.81 -4.22 3.44
N ASP A 208 13.75 -3.62 3.95
CA ASP A 208 13.54 -3.34 5.36
C ASP A 208 12.71 -4.46 5.99
N PHE A 209 13.37 -5.25 6.83
CA PHE A 209 12.75 -6.36 7.55
C PHE A 209 11.55 -5.91 8.40
N ILE A 210 11.63 -4.75 9.06
CA ILE A 210 10.56 -4.25 9.93
C ILE A 210 9.28 -4.04 9.11
N SER A 211 9.40 -3.41 7.95
CA SER A 211 8.28 -3.21 7.04
C SER A 211 7.70 -4.52 6.46
N MET A 212 8.44 -5.63 6.48
CA MET A 212 7.97 -6.91 5.95
C MET A 212 7.27 -7.79 6.97
N VAL A 213 7.35 -7.44 8.25
CA VAL A 213 6.55 -8.09 9.27
C VAL A 213 5.08 -7.86 8.98
N GLY A 214 4.28 -8.92 9.10
CA GLY A 214 2.85 -8.85 8.82
C GLY A 214 2.54 -9.18 7.36
N ARG A 215 3.56 -9.25 6.49
CA ARG A 215 3.38 -9.21 5.04
C ARG A 215 4.00 -10.42 4.35
N ASP A 216 3.39 -10.75 3.23
CA ASP A 216 3.92 -11.66 2.23
C ASP A 216 3.90 -10.91 0.90
N LEU A 217 5.08 -10.77 0.28
CA LEU A 217 5.25 -10.03 -0.96
C LEU A 217 4.31 -10.58 -2.07
N SER A 218 4.09 -11.90 -2.09
CA SER A 218 3.23 -12.56 -3.07
C SER A 218 1.74 -12.27 -2.87
N LYS A 219 1.33 -11.94 -1.63
CA LYS A 219 -0.05 -11.59 -1.30
C LYS A 219 -0.42 -10.15 -1.68
N GLY A 220 0.55 -9.31 -2.04
CA GLY A 220 0.24 -7.92 -2.40
C GLY A 220 -0.35 -7.16 -1.21
N SER A 221 -1.61 -6.75 -1.35
CA SER A 221 -2.40 -6.05 -0.30
C SER A 221 -3.41 -6.95 0.41
N ILE A 222 -3.42 -8.26 0.13
CA ILE A 222 -4.26 -9.24 0.84
C ILE A 222 -3.78 -9.34 2.29
N ASP A 223 -4.72 -9.53 3.22
CA ASP A 223 -4.46 -9.59 4.65
C ASP A 223 -3.64 -8.41 5.18
N SER A 224 -3.83 -7.21 4.61
CA SER A 224 -3.05 -6.01 4.93
C SER A 224 -3.92 -4.78 5.16
N VAL A 225 -3.51 -3.90 6.06
CA VAL A 225 -4.15 -2.59 6.22
C VAL A 225 -3.80 -1.69 5.05
N GLY A 226 -4.83 -1.28 4.30
CA GLY A 226 -4.70 -0.41 3.14
C GLY A 226 -4.18 -1.09 1.89
N MET A 227 -3.84 -0.26 0.91
CA MET A 227 -3.17 -0.65 -0.32
C MET A 227 -1.66 -0.63 -0.09
N VAL A 228 -1.04 -1.80 -0.22
CA VAL A 228 0.39 -2.00 0.00
C VAL A 228 1.17 -1.68 -1.26
N TYR A 229 2.12 -0.78 -1.15
CA TYR A 229 3.05 -0.37 -2.20
C TYR A 229 4.45 -0.81 -1.82
N TYR A 230 4.91 -1.92 -2.39
CA TYR A 230 6.27 -2.38 -2.16
C TYR A 230 7.25 -1.45 -2.87
N ALA A 231 8.09 -0.74 -2.12
CA ALA A 231 9.01 0.27 -2.66
C ALA A 231 10.20 -0.40 -3.37
N ASP A 232 10.56 0.11 -4.56
CA ASP A 232 11.79 -0.28 -5.26
C ASP A 232 12.94 0.62 -4.79
N THR A 233 13.69 0.13 -3.81
CA THR A 233 14.67 0.92 -3.07
C THR A 233 16.12 0.57 -3.45
N LYS A 234 17.06 1.51 -3.30
CA LYS A 234 18.49 1.17 -3.27
C LYS A 234 18.80 0.46 -1.95
N LYS A 235 19.67 -0.54 -1.99
CA LYS A 235 20.19 -1.16 -0.76
C LYS A 235 20.96 -0.12 0.03
N GLN A 236 20.71 -0.04 1.34
CA GLN A 236 21.38 0.82 2.31
C GLN A 236 21.83 -0.02 3.52
N GLY A 237 22.48 0.63 4.50
CA GLY A 237 22.57 0.07 5.85
C GLY A 237 21.19 -0.06 6.48
N MET A 238 21.04 -0.92 7.48
CA MET A 238 19.75 -1.25 8.09
C MET A 238 18.97 -0.03 8.58
N THR A 239 19.63 0.84 9.35
CA THR A 239 19.06 2.13 9.78
C THR A 239 18.55 2.95 8.61
N ASP A 240 19.40 3.10 7.62
CA ASP A 240 19.09 3.95 6.49
C ASP A 240 17.96 3.37 5.60
N GLN A 241 17.89 2.04 5.53
CA GLN A 241 16.85 1.32 4.80
C GLN A 241 15.49 1.54 5.48
N HIS A 242 15.43 1.34 6.79
CA HIS A 242 14.23 1.55 7.58
C HIS A 242 13.77 3.02 7.53
N MET A 243 14.71 3.96 7.68
CA MET A 243 14.45 5.40 7.58
C MET A 243 14.16 5.90 6.15
N THR A 244 13.80 5.01 5.22
CA THR A 244 13.38 5.31 3.84
C THR A 244 14.44 5.96 2.96
N TYR A 245 15.71 6.05 3.38
CA TYR A 245 16.77 6.65 2.56
C TYR A 245 17.13 5.81 1.31
N GLY A 246 16.67 4.56 1.25
CA GLY A 246 16.73 3.74 0.05
C GLY A 246 15.68 4.11 -1.01
N TYR A 247 14.63 4.87 -0.67
CA TYR A 247 13.51 5.15 -1.57
C TYR A 247 14.00 5.88 -2.82
N GLN A 248 13.30 5.66 -3.93
CA GLN A 248 13.60 6.28 -5.22
C GLN A 248 12.34 6.91 -5.80
N LEU A 249 12.51 7.96 -6.58
CA LEU A 249 11.42 8.54 -7.37
C LEU A 249 11.52 8.10 -8.83
N ASP A 250 10.37 7.88 -9.46
CA ASP A 250 10.25 7.74 -10.91
C ASP A 250 10.42 9.10 -11.60
N LYS A 251 10.36 9.11 -12.93
CA LYS A 251 10.47 10.32 -13.75
C LYS A 251 9.35 11.35 -13.49
N ASN A 252 8.26 10.95 -12.83
CA ASN A 252 7.11 11.79 -12.52
C ASN A 252 7.12 12.27 -11.06
N GLY A 253 8.18 11.97 -10.28
CA GLY A 253 8.29 12.34 -8.88
C GLY A 253 7.48 11.44 -7.93
N LYS A 254 6.99 10.27 -8.37
CA LYS A 254 6.31 9.29 -7.51
C LYS A 254 7.32 8.28 -6.96
N ILE A 255 7.09 7.77 -5.75
CA ILE A 255 7.91 6.68 -5.20
C ILE A 255 7.85 5.49 -6.16
N LYS A 256 9.02 5.00 -6.59
CA LYS A 256 9.12 3.78 -7.38
C LYS A 256 8.65 2.63 -6.53
N THR A 257 7.74 1.84 -7.09
CA THR A 257 7.29 0.61 -6.49
C THR A 257 7.82 -0.55 -7.32
N LEU A 258 8.06 -1.68 -6.67
CA LEU A 258 8.09 -3.00 -7.28
C LEU A 258 6.66 -3.28 -7.76
N SER A 259 6.24 -2.61 -8.82
CA SER A 259 4.90 -2.82 -9.35
C SER A 259 4.85 -4.24 -9.89
N SER A 260 3.99 -5.08 -9.31
CA SER A 260 3.14 -5.84 -10.21
C SER A 260 2.17 -4.82 -10.81
N ALA A 261 2.07 -4.78 -12.14
CA ALA A 261 1.12 -3.91 -12.82
C ALA A 261 -0.28 -4.08 -12.18
N SER A 262 -0.65 -5.33 -11.85
CA SER A 262 -1.82 -5.77 -11.07
C SER A 262 -2.23 -4.87 -9.89
N THR A 263 -1.28 -4.33 -9.10
CA THR A 263 -1.62 -3.48 -7.94
C THR A 263 -2.22 -2.14 -8.37
N THR A 264 -1.79 -1.60 -9.52
CA THR A 264 -2.33 -0.36 -10.10
C THR A 264 -3.75 -0.58 -10.61
N ALA A 265 -4.01 -1.67 -11.32
CA ALA A 265 -5.36 -2.02 -11.75
C ALA A 265 -6.33 -2.21 -10.57
N VAL A 266 -5.90 -2.87 -9.49
CA VAL A 266 -6.72 -3.00 -8.27
C VAL A 266 -7.04 -1.62 -7.68
N ASN A 267 -6.06 -0.73 -7.57
CA ASN A 267 -6.26 0.63 -7.04
C ASN A 267 -7.28 1.43 -7.85
N VAL A 268 -7.22 1.37 -9.18
CA VAL A 268 -8.18 2.06 -10.04
C VAL A 268 -9.59 1.53 -9.82
N THR A 269 -9.73 0.22 -9.68
CA THR A 269 -11.01 -0.44 -9.40
C THR A 269 -11.58 0.02 -8.05
N LEU A 270 -10.75 0.06 -7.01
CA LEU A 270 -11.15 0.52 -5.68
C LEU A 270 -11.57 2.00 -5.69
N ALA A 271 -10.84 2.85 -6.40
CA ALA A 271 -11.21 4.27 -6.54
C ALA A 271 -12.56 4.44 -7.25
N GLN A 272 -12.83 3.65 -8.29
CA GLN A 272 -14.13 3.63 -8.97
C GLN A 272 -15.25 3.11 -8.04
N MET A 273 -14.97 2.08 -7.24
CA MET A 273 -15.90 1.55 -6.25
C MET A 273 -16.23 2.56 -5.13
N GLU A 274 -15.27 3.41 -4.76
CA GLU A 274 -15.49 4.52 -3.83
C GLU A 274 -16.43 5.57 -4.43
N GLN A 275 -16.27 5.93 -5.71
CA GLN A 275 -17.23 6.83 -6.37
C GLN A 275 -18.61 6.19 -6.51
N TYR A 276 -18.67 4.89 -6.82
CA TYR A 276 -19.90 4.12 -6.81
C TYR A 276 -20.60 4.16 -5.44
N LYS A 277 -19.84 4.03 -4.34
CA LYS A 277 -20.40 4.09 -2.98
C LYS A 277 -21.08 5.44 -2.71
N LYS A 278 -20.44 6.55 -3.09
CA LYS A 278 -21.03 7.90 -2.95
C LYS A 278 -22.29 8.07 -3.80
N LEU A 279 -22.27 7.58 -5.05
CA LEU A 279 -23.43 7.61 -5.94
C LEU A 279 -24.60 6.79 -5.35
N LYS A 280 -24.29 5.60 -4.82
CA LYS A 280 -25.25 4.74 -4.13
C LYS A 280 -25.88 5.44 -2.92
N GLU A 281 -25.07 6.07 -2.07
CA GLU A 281 -25.55 6.84 -0.93
C GLU A 281 -26.44 8.02 -1.37
N HIS A 282 -26.08 8.73 -2.43
CA HIS A 282 -26.87 9.85 -2.97
C HIS A 282 -28.25 9.40 -3.47
N LEU A 283 -28.32 8.27 -4.17
CA LEU A 283 -29.58 7.69 -4.66
C LEU A 283 -30.44 7.06 -3.54
N SER A 284 -29.90 6.91 -2.32
CA SER A 284 -30.59 6.24 -1.23
C SER A 284 -31.59 7.11 -0.45
N SER A 285 -31.65 8.42 -0.73
CA SER A 285 -32.36 9.42 0.09
C SER A 285 -33.86 9.15 0.30
N SER A 286 -34.49 8.35 -0.56
CA SER A 286 -35.90 7.91 -0.46
C SER A 286 -36.08 6.39 -0.58
N GLY A 287 -35.00 5.61 -0.46
CA GLY A 287 -34.96 4.20 -0.85
C GLY A 287 -34.89 3.99 -2.36
N TYR A 288 -34.38 2.83 -2.79
CA TYR A 288 -34.15 2.57 -4.22
C TYR A 288 -35.38 2.01 -4.95
N ASN A 289 -35.75 2.65 -6.05
CA ASN A 289 -36.71 2.11 -7.01
C ASN A 289 -36.07 0.98 -7.86
N LYS A 290 -36.90 0.30 -8.67
CA LYS A 290 -36.45 -0.86 -9.48
C LYS A 290 -35.36 -0.48 -10.50
N ASN A 291 -35.44 0.70 -11.10
CA ASN A 291 -34.51 1.17 -12.12
C ASN A 291 -33.18 1.61 -11.48
N GLU A 292 -33.22 2.24 -10.31
CA GLU A 292 -32.03 2.61 -9.54
C GLU A 292 -31.25 1.39 -9.07
N LYS A 293 -31.93 0.34 -8.58
CA LYS A 293 -31.27 -0.93 -8.24
C LYS A 293 -30.56 -1.53 -9.45
N LEU A 294 -31.25 -1.58 -10.58
CA LEU A 294 -30.70 -2.11 -11.82
C LEU A 294 -29.51 -1.28 -12.33
N PHE A 295 -29.57 0.04 -12.19
CA PHE A 295 -28.46 0.94 -12.48
C PHE A 295 -27.25 0.64 -11.58
N LEU A 296 -27.45 0.61 -10.26
CA LEU A 296 -26.40 0.34 -9.30
C LEU A 296 -25.76 -1.05 -9.51
N ASP A 297 -26.55 -2.07 -9.84
CA ASP A 297 -26.05 -3.41 -10.17
C ASP A 297 -25.20 -3.38 -11.46
N SER A 298 -25.67 -2.65 -12.49
CA SER A 298 -24.96 -2.50 -13.78
C SER A 298 -23.64 -1.75 -13.61
N GLU A 299 -23.64 -0.71 -12.80
CA GLU A 299 -22.47 0.12 -12.50
C GLU A 299 -21.41 -0.67 -11.72
N GLN A 300 -21.83 -1.36 -10.65
CA GLN A 300 -20.94 -2.21 -9.87
C GLN A 300 -20.37 -3.35 -10.74
N ALA A 301 -21.21 -4.03 -11.51
CA ALA A 301 -20.76 -5.11 -12.40
C ALA A 301 -19.77 -4.61 -13.45
N THR A 302 -19.98 -3.41 -13.99
CA THR A 302 -19.07 -2.80 -14.97
C THR A 302 -17.73 -2.43 -14.33
N ILE A 303 -17.73 -1.79 -13.17
CA ILE A 303 -16.51 -1.40 -12.46
C ILE A 303 -15.67 -2.64 -12.11
N ILE A 304 -16.30 -3.65 -11.49
CA ILE A 304 -15.60 -4.86 -11.06
C ILE A 304 -15.09 -5.67 -12.26
N SER A 305 -15.90 -5.86 -13.31
CA SER A 305 -15.47 -6.63 -14.49
C SER A 305 -14.35 -5.94 -15.28
N SER A 306 -14.41 -4.63 -15.47
CA SER A 306 -13.31 -3.85 -16.05
C SER A 306 -12.05 -3.90 -15.18
N GLY A 307 -12.22 -3.85 -13.86
CA GLY A 307 -11.12 -4.00 -12.91
C GLY A 307 -10.40 -5.35 -13.03
N LEU A 308 -11.16 -6.45 -13.01
CA LEU A 308 -10.63 -7.81 -13.15
C LEU A 308 -9.93 -8.02 -14.49
N SER A 309 -10.55 -7.58 -15.58
CA SER A 309 -9.98 -7.59 -16.94
C SER A 309 -8.65 -6.87 -16.99
N ARG A 310 -8.58 -5.67 -16.40
CA ARG A 310 -7.35 -4.88 -16.32
C ARG A 310 -6.26 -5.55 -15.47
N VAL A 311 -6.61 -6.10 -14.31
CA VAL A 311 -5.65 -6.82 -13.43
C VAL A 311 -5.05 -8.03 -14.17
N ALA A 312 -5.88 -8.79 -14.88
CA ALA A 312 -5.44 -9.95 -15.64
C ALA A 312 -4.51 -9.53 -16.79
N HIS A 313 -4.88 -8.50 -17.56
CA HIS A 313 -4.05 -7.95 -18.62
C HIS A 313 -2.69 -7.48 -18.11
N GLU A 314 -2.69 -6.65 -17.07
CA GLU A 314 -1.49 -6.10 -16.46
C GLU A 314 -0.59 -7.21 -15.87
N GLY A 315 -1.18 -8.26 -15.27
CA GLY A 315 -0.44 -9.44 -14.79
C GLY A 315 0.19 -10.25 -15.92
N THR A 316 -0.53 -10.46 -17.02
CA THR A 316 -0.01 -11.18 -18.19
C THR A 316 1.16 -10.43 -18.84
N GLU A 317 1.05 -9.11 -19.01
CA GLU A 317 2.11 -8.30 -19.60
C GLU A 317 3.38 -8.30 -18.72
N GLU A 318 3.23 -8.30 -17.39
CA GLU A 318 4.36 -8.44 -16.48
C GLU A 318 5.07 -9.79 -16.65
N LEU A 319 4.32 -10.89 -16.74
CA LEU A 319 4.89 -12.23 -16.97
C LEU A 319 5.63 -12.31 -18.31
N LYS A 320 5.08 -11.73 -19.38
CA LYS A 320 5.76 -11.63 -20.68
C LYS A 320 7.07 -10.83 -20.58
N ARG A 321 7.06 -9.73 -19.83
CA ARG A 321 8.27 -8.92 -19.59
C ARG A 321 9.33 -9.68 -18.78
N LEU A 322 8.93 -10.40 -17.73
CA LEU A 322 9.82 -11.24 -16.94
C LEU A 322 10.47 -12.33 -17.79
N LYS A 323 9.67 -13.02 -18.62
CA LYS A 323 10.17 -14.00 -19.60
C LYS A 323 11.21 -13.36 -20.53
N ALA A 324 10.90 -12.21 -21.13
CA ALA A 324 11.82 -11.53 -22.06
C ALA A 324 13.14 -11.15 -21.38
N ASN A 325 13.09 -10.60 -20.16
CA ASN A 325 14.28 -10.23 -19.39
C ASN A 325 15.13 -11.46 -19.00
N ALA A 326 14.48 -12.55 -18.55
CA ALA A 326 15.15 -13.79 -18.21
C ALA A 326 15.83 -14.41 -19.43
N ARG A 327 15.14 -14.42 -20.57
CA ARG A 327 15.67 -14.87 -21.85
C ARG A 327 16.87 -14.04 -22.28
N GLN A 328 16.80 -12.71 -22.20
CA GLN A 328 17.93 -11.84 -22.54
C GLN A 328 19.17 -12.17 -21.70
N LYS A 329 19.01 -12.31 -20.38
CA LYS A 329 20.13 -12.69 -19.50
C LYS A 329 20.69 -14.07 -19.84
N ALA A 330 19.83 -15.04 -20.14
CA ALA A 330 20.26 -16.37 -20.58
C ALA A 330 21.02 -16.30 -21.92
N GLU A 331 20.58 -15.47 -22.87
CA GLU A 331 21.30 -15.24 -24.13
C GLU A 331 22.66 -14.56 -23.92
N GLU A 332 22.77 -13.63 -22.98
CA GLU A 332 24.05 -13.01 -22.60
C GLU A 332 25.03 -14.03 -21.99
N ILE A 333 24.54 -14.89 -21.09
CA ILE A 333 25.32 -16.02 -20.53
C ILE A 333 25.73 -16.98 -21.64
N TYR A 334 24.80 -17.35 -22.52
CA TYR A 334 25.05 -18.28 -23.62
C TYR A 334 26.13 -17.76 -24.58
N LYS A 335 26.09 -16.46 -24.92
CA LYS A 335 27.09 -15.78 -25.75
C LYS A 335 28.46 -15.70 -25.06
N SER A 336 28.49 -15.66 -23.73
CA SER A 336 29.75 -15.54 -22.96
C SER A 336 30.67 -16.76 -23.10
N ARG A 337 30.16 -17.92 -23.52
CA ARG A 337 30.95 -19.15 -23.74
C ARG A 337 32.10 -18.98 -24.74
N ARG A 338 32.02 -18.00 -25.64
CA ARG A 338 33.09 -17.69 -26.61
C ARG A 338 34.15 -16.72 -26.06
N LYS A 339 33.98 -16.21 -24.84
CA LYS A 339 34.92 -15.29 -24.21
C LYS A 339 35.99 -16.06 -23.45
N VAL A 340 37.17 -16.19 -24.05
CA VAL A 340 38.31 -16.89 -23.46
C VAL A 340 38.88 -16.09 -22.27
N PRO A 341 38.94 -16.66 -21.04
CA PRO A 341 39.51 -15.97 -19.90
C PRO A 341 41.02 -15.75 -20.06
N PHE A 342 41.53 -14.67 -19.46
CA PHE A 342 42.96 -14.37 -19.47
C PHE A 342 43.78 -15.52 -18.87
N GLY A 343 44.85 -15.92 -19.56
CA GLY A 343 45.73 -17.02 -19.14
C GLY A 343 45.34 -18.41 -19.68
N PHE A 344 44.21 -18.54 -20.40
CA PHE A 344 43.85 -19.78 -21.09
C PHE A 344 44.32 -19.76 -22.55
N ILE A 345 44.77 -20.91 -23.07
CA ILE A 345 45.27 -21.09 -24.45
C ILE A 345 44.22 -21.61 -25.44
N LEU A 346 42.98 -21.80 -24.99
CA LEU A 346 41.89 -22.31 -25.83
C LEU A 346 41.45 -21.26 -26.86
N SER A 347 41.11 -21.70 -28.07
CA SER A 347 40.35 -20.90 -29.02
C SER A 347 38.90 -20.70 -28.54
N PRO A 348 38.19 -19.66 -29.02
CA PRO A 348 36.77 -19.47 -28.70
C PRO A 348 35.88 -20.68 -29.00
N SER A 349 36.21 -21.46 -30.03
CA SER A 349 35.47 -22.67 -30.41
C SER A 349 35.74 -23.84 -29.47
N GLU A 350 36.99 -24.03 -29.03
CA GLU A 350 37.34 -25.07 -28.06
C GLU A 350 36.73 -24.80 -26.69
N LEU A 351 36.69 -23.53 -26.27
CA LEU A 351 36.02 -23.14 -25.03
C LEU A 351 34.49 -23.34 -25.13
N GLU A 352 33.88 -22.98 -26.26
CA GLU A 352 32.46 -23.24 -26.50
C GLU A 352 32.14 -24.75 -26.46
N ALA A 353 32.98 -25.58 -27.07
CA ALA A 353 32.83 -27.04 -27.05
C ALA A 353 32.96 -27.59 -25.62
N ALA A 354 33.96 -27.15 -24.85
CA ALA A 354 34.13 -27.55 -23.45
C ALA A 354 32.92 -27.18 -22.57
N TYR A 355 32.37 -25.97 -22.74
CA TYR A 355 31.14 -25.58 -22.04
C TYR A 355 29.93 -26.41 -22.48
N ALA A 356 29.83 -26.77 -23.75
CA ALA A 356 28.75 -27.62 -24.26
C ALA A 356 28.85 -29.05 -23.71
N GLU A 357 30.06 -29.63 -23.64
CA GLU A 357 30.32 -30.93 -22.99
C GLU A 357 29.95 -30.92 -21.50
N GLY A 358 30.21 -29.80 -20.81
CA GLY A 358 29.76 -29.55 -19.44
C GLY A 358 28.26 -29.30 -19.29
N GLY A 359 27.47 -29.35 -20.38
CA GLY A 359 26.02 -29.23 -20.37
C GLY A 359 25.48 -27.82 -20.60
N LEU A 360 26.31 -26.82 -20.92
CA LEU A 360 25.88 -25.45 -21.24
C LEU A 360 25.55 -25.32 -22.74
N THR A 361 24.35 -25.75 -23.12
CA THR A 361 23.81 -25.72 -24.49
C THR A 361 22.70 -24.69 -24.62
N TYR A 362 22.22 -24.40 -25.84
CA TYR A 362 21.13 -23.45 -26.01
C TYR A 362 19.86 -23.96 -25.33
N ALA A 363 19.57 -25.26 -25.48
CA ALA A 363 18.42 -25.91 -24.88
C ALA A 363 18.44 -25.83 -23.35
N THR A 364 19.59 -26.09 -22.72
CA THR A 364 19.73 -26.08 -21.26
C THR A 364 19.92 -24.69 -20.65
N THR A 365 20.02 -23.64 -21.47
CA THR A 365 20.13 -22.25 -21.02
C THR A 365 18.93 -21.42 -21.46
N VAL A 366 18.91 -20.96 -22.70
CA VAL A 366 17.83 -20.13 -23.24
C VAL A 366 16.54 -20.94 -23.37
N GLY A 367 16.62 -22.17 -23.88
CA GLY A 367 15.47 -23.07 -24.03
C GLY A 367 14.80 -23.42 -22.70
N ALA A 368 15.58 -23.61 -21.64
CA ALA A 368 15.06 -23.90 -20.29
C ALA A 368 14.22 -22.73 -19.73
N ILE A 369 14.56 -21.48 -20.09
CA ILE A 369 13.73 -20.31 -19.73
C ILE A 369 12.41 -20.36 -20.49
N ASP A 370 12.42 -20.66 -21.79
CA ASP A 370 11.18 -20.78 -22.57
C ASP A 370 10.30 -21.90 -22.00
N GLU A 371 10.86 -23.09 -21.78
CA GLU A 371 10.12 -24.24 -21.24
C GLU A 371 9.46 -23.94 -19.90
N MET A 372 10.13 -23.15 -19.05
CA MET A 372 9.61 -22.75 -17.74
C MET A 372 8.49 -21.70 -17.84
N PHE A 373 8.63 -20.71 -18.72
CA PHE A 373 7.72 -19.56 -18.78
C PHE A 373 6.53 -19.75 -19.73
N GLU A 374 6.67 -20.50 -20.83
CA GLU A 374 5.59 -20.70 -21.79
C GLU A 374 4.28 -21.21 -21.17
N PRO A 375 4.26 -22.28 -20.33
CA PRO A 375 3.00 -22.76 -19.75
C PRO A 375 2.36 -21.71 -18.83
N VAL A 376 3.17 -20.94 -18.10
CA VAL A 376 2.69 -19.90 -17.18
C VAL A 376 2.11 -18.71 -17.95
N VAL A 377 2.80 -18.23 -18.98
CA VAL A 377 2.33 -17.13 -19.85
C VAL A 377 1.07 -17.54 -20.62
N ALA A 378 1.02 -18.77 -21.13
CA ALA A 378 -0.17 -19.30 -21.80
C ALA A 378 -1.38 -19.34 -20.85
N LYS A 379 -1.18 -19.80 -19.61
CA LYS A 379 -2.26 -19.82 -18.61
C LYS A 379 -2.73 -18.42 -18.23
N ALA A 380 -1.80 -17.48 -18.04
CA ALA A 380 -2.14 -16.08 -17.76
C ALA A 380 -2.92 -15.45 -18.92
N SER A 381 -2.49 -15.69 -20.16
CA SER A 381 -3.17 -15.19 -21.37
C SER A 381 -4.57 -15.78 -21.53
N GLN A 382 -4.78 -17.04 -21.13
CA GLN A 382 -6.12 -17.63 -21.07
C GLN A 382 -7.03 -16.89 -20.06
N ILE A 383 -6.53 -16.67 -18.84
CA ILE A 383 -7.28 -15.98 -17.78
C ILE A 383 -7.64 -14.55 -18.20
N GLU A 384 -6.70 -13.83 -18.80
CA GLU A 384 -6.94 -12.50 -19.39
C GLU A 384 -8.06 -12.55 -20.46
N GLY A 385 -8.01 -13.53 -21.36
CA GLY A 385 -9.04 -13.74 -22.37
C GLY A 385 -10.42 -14.00 -21.77
N ASP A 386 -10.49 -14.83 -20.72
CA ASP A 386 -11.73 -15.16 -20.02
C ASP A 386 -12.35 -13.92 -19.35
N PHE A 387 -11.55 -13.10 -18.65
CA PHE A 387 -12.04 -11.86 -18.05
C PHE A 387 -12.43 -10.80 -19.08
N THR A 388 -11.67 -10.67 -20.18
CA THR A 388 -12.01 -9.76 -21.29
C THR A 388 -13.35 -10.14 -21.91
N LYS A 389 -13.60 -11.45 -22.08
CA LYS A 389 -14.87 -11.96 -22.59
C LYS A 389 -16.02 -11.70 -21.62
N LEU A 390 -15.81 -11.94 -20.33
CA LEU A 390 -16.80 -11.69 -19.28
C LEU A 390 -17.19 -10.20 -19.22
N GLU A 391 -16.20 -9.31 -19.22
CA GLU A 391 -16.42 -7.85 -19.26
C GLU A 391 -17.27 -7.46 -20.46
N LYS A 392 -16.93 -7.96 -21.66
CA LYS A 392 -17.70 -7.71 -22.88
C LYS A 392 -19.14 -8.22 -22.76
N GLN A 393 -19.34 -9.43 -22.23
CA GLN A 393 -20.67 -10.00 -22.04
C GLN A 393 -21.53 -9.16 -21.08
N ILE A 394 -20.96 -8.70 -19.97
CA ILE A 394 -21.64 -7.82 -19.02
C ILE A 394 -22.06 -6.51 -19.70
N LYS A 395 -21.10 -5.82 -20.35
CA LYS A 395 -21.36 -4.54 -21.05
C LYS A 395 -22.41 -4.69 -22.15
N SER A 396 -22.32 -5.75 -22.96
CA SER A 396 -23.30 -6.02 -24.01
C SER A 396 -24.69 -6.36 -23.44
N GLY A 397 -24.76 -7.10 -22.33
CA GLY A 397 -26.02 -7.41 -21.66
C GLY A 397 -26.71 -6.16 -21.10
N ILE A 398 -25.95 -5.25 -20.50
CA ILE A 398 -26.43 -3.95 -20.04
C ILE A 398 -26.94 -3.14 -21.23
N GLN A 399 -26.12 -2.97 -22.27
CA GLN A 399 -26.49 -2.17 -23.45
C GLN A 399 -27.76 -2.70 -24.13
N ALA A 400 -27.86 -4.02 -24.33
CA ALA A 400 -29.04 -4.64 -24.93
C ALA A 400 -30.32 -4.40 -24.13
N LYS A 401 -30.22 -4.19 -22.81
CA LYS A 401 -31.36 -3.82 -21.96
C LYS A 401 -31.74 -2.36 -22.12
N LEU A 402 -30.76 -1.45 -22.20
CA LEU A 402 -30.98 -0.03 -22.44
C LEU A 402 -31.56 0.24 -23.83
N ASP A 403 -31.13 -0.51 -24.85
CA ASP A 403 -31.63 -0.39 -26.22
C ASP A 403 -33.13 -0.74 -26.32
N ARG A 404 -33.62 -1.65 -25.45
CA ARG A 404 -35.02 -2.10 -25.42
C ARG A 404 -35.93 -1.22 -24.55
N ASP A 405 -35.36 -0.48 -23.60
CA ASP A 405 -36.12 0.34 -22.65
C ASP A 405 -35.59 1.77 -22.66
N ARG A 406 -36.18 2.60 -23.52
CA ARG A 406 -35.81 4.02 -23.67
C ARG A 406 -35.98 4.83 -22.40
N LYS A 407 -36.93 4.46 -21.54
CA LYS A 407 -37.14 5.15 -20.25
C LYS A 407 -35.99 4.83 -19.31
N LEU A 408 -35.65 3.55 -19.17
CA LEU A 408 -34.50 3.10 -18.39
C LEU A 408 -33.19 3.70 -18.90
N ALA A 409 -33.00 3.80 -20.22
CA ALA A 409 -31.84 4.45 -20.81
C ALA A 409 -31.76 5.96 -20.44
N GLY A 410 -32.90 6.65 -20.45
CA GLY A 410 -33.00 8.03 -19.97
C GLY A 410 -32.60 8.16 -18.49
N ASP A 411 -33.14 7.29 -17.65
CA ASP A 411 -32.84 7.26 -16.21
C ASP A 411 -31.33 7.01 -15.96
N PHE A 412 -30.73 6.03 -16.65
CA PHE A 412 -29.29 5.73 -16.58
C PHE A 412 -28.43 6.93 -16.97
N ASN A 413 -28.79 7.63 -18.05
CA ASN A 413 -28.06 8.83 -18.47
C ASN A 413 -28.13 9.93 -17.41
N GLN A 414 -29.30 10.11 -16.79
CA GLN A 414 -29.47 11.09 -15.73
C GLN A 414 -28.56 10.78 -14.52
N TRP A 415 -28.53 9.53 -14.06
CA TRP A 415 -27.72 9.13 -12.91
C TRP A 415 -26.23 9.06 -13.22
N THR A 416 -25.84 8.72 -14.45
CA THR A 416 -24.43 8.74 -14.87
C THR A 416 -23.84 10.15 -14.78
N ASN A 417 -24.65 11.18 -15.07
CA ASN A 417 -24.24 12.58 -14.98
C ASN A 417 -24.17 13.13 -13.54
N MET A 418 -24.55 12.33 -12.54
CA MET A 418 -24.41 12.68 -11.11
C MET A 418 -23.06 12.25 -10.52
N ARG A 419 -22.21 11.56 -11.30
CA ARG A 419 -20.88 11.08 -10.88
C ARG A 419 -19.85 12.17 -10.64
#